data_AF-A0A973MIY5-F1
#
_entry.id   AF-A0A973MIY5-F1
#
_cell.length_a   1.000
_cell.length_b   1.000
_cell.length_c   1.000
_cell.angle_alpha   90.00
_cell.angle_beta   90.00
_cell.angle_gamma   90.00
#
_symmetry.space_group_name_H-M   'P 1'
#
loop_
_entity.id
_entity.type
_entity.pdbx_description
1 polymer ?
#
loop_
_entity_poly.entity_id
_entity_poly.type
_entity_poly.pdbx_seq_one_letter_code
_entity_poly.pdbx_strand_id
1 'polypeptide(L)'
;TAAAAARTAAAPAATAADHQHPGSPEPFDEVYKGRRIQGRPASRGGHHHGMGYTVLVDGVELHVMQNADSTWISVVSHYAPVPTPHAAARAAVDELQGARLIPMPMPMPAN
;
A
#
# COMPACT_ATOMS: atom_id res chain seq x y z
N THR A 1 -16.20 -41.00 -43.65
CA THR A 1 -16.72 -40.50 -42.35
C THR A 1 -15.72 -39.49 -41.82
N ALA A 2 -16.08 -38.21 -41.77
CA ALA A 2 -15.19 -37.13 -41.32
C ALA A 2 -15.75 -36.52 -40.03
N ALA A 3 -14.93 -36.47 -38.97
CA ALA A 3 -15.30 -35.93 -37.66
C ALA A 3 -15.00 -34.42 -37.60
N ALA A 4 -15.98 -33.62 -37.20
CA ALA A 4 -15.82 -32.19 -36.97
C ALA A 4 -15.43 -31.92 -35.51
N ALA A 5 -14.31 -31.23 -35.29
CA ALA A 5 -13.88 -30.79 -33.96
C ALA A 5 -14.48 -29.41 -33.66
N ALA A 6 -15.28 -29.31 -32.59
CA ALA A 6 -15.77 -28.03 -32.08
C ALA A 6 -14.68 -27.35 -31.24
N ARG A 7 -14.40 -26.07 -31.53
CA ARG A 7 -13.49 -25.24 -30.73
C ARG A 7 -14.31 -24.48 -29.68
N THR A 8 -14.05 -24.73 -28.42
CA THR A 8 -14.63 -23.97 -27.30
C THR A 8 -13.89 -22.64 -27.18
N ALA A 9 -14.62 -21.53 -27.35
CA ALA A 9 -14.08 -20.19 -27.09
C ALA A 9 -14.08 -19.93 -25.57
N ALA A 10 -12.92 -19.64 -25.01
CA ALA A 10 -12.79 -19.20 -23.62
C ALA A 10 -13.24 -17.74 -23.49
N ALA A 11 -14.14 -17.47 -22.55
CA ALA A 11 -14.58 -16.12 -22.23
C ALA A 11 -13.50 -15.36 -21.45
N PRO A 12 -13.38 -14.03 -21.60
CA PRO A 12 -12.43 -13.24 -20.84
C PRO A 12 -12.84 -13.23 -19.35
N ALA A 13 -11.86 -13.45 -18.47
CA ALA A 13 -12.04 -13.26 -17.04
C ALA A 13 -12.26 -11.76 -16.76
N ALA A 14 -13.37 -11.42 -16.12
CA ALA A 14 -13.65 -10.05 -15.67
C ALA A 14 -12.59 -9.64 -14.64
N THR A 15 -11.79 -8.64 -14.97
CA THR A 15 -10.96 -7.93 -13.99
C THR A 15 -11.89 -7.31 -12.97
N ALA A 16 -11.72 -7.66 -11.69
CA ALA A 16 -12.39 -6.95 -10.60
C ALA A 16 -12.05 -5.47 -10.76
N ALA A 17 -13.06 -4.65 -11.06
CA ALA A 17 -12.88 -3.21 -11.15
C ALA A 17 -12.44 -2.74 -9.76
N ASP A 18 -11.17 -2.32 -9.66
CA ASP A 18 -10.66 -1.66 -8.48
C ASP A 18 -11.61 -0.51 -8.14
N HIS A 19 -12.27 -0.62 -6.99
CA HIS A 19 -13.07 0.45 -6.43
C HIS A 19 -12.11 1.51 -5.89
N GLN A 20 -11.45 2.22 -6.80
CA GLN A 20 -10.67 3.42 -6.50
C GLN A 20 -11.66 4.43 -5.91
N HIS A 21 -11.53 4.72 -4.61
CA HIS A 21 -12.30 5.78 -4.00
C HIS A 21 -11.87 7.11 -4.64
N PRO A 22 -12.78 7.93 -5.18
CA PRO A 22 -12.43 9.24 -5.72
C PRO A 22 -11.66 10.05 -4.67
N GLY A 23 -10.40 10.39 -4.95
CA GLY A 23 -9.51 11.09 -4.03
C GLY A 23 -8.49 10.23 -3.27
N SER A 24 -8.41 8.91 -3.50
CA SER A 24 -7.29 8.11 -2.97
C SER A 24 -5.98 8.45 -3.67
N PRO A 25 -4.84 8.54 -2.95
CA PRO A 25 -3.53 8.75 -3.57
C PRO A 25 -3.21 7.69 -4.64
N GLU A 26 -2.44 8.08 -5.65
CA GLU A 26 -1.97 7.17 -6.70
C GLU A 26 -1.01 6.11 -6.13
N PRO A 27 -1.13 4.84 -6.56
CA PRO A 27 -0.19 3.80 -6.19
C PRO A 27 1.23 4.10 -6.71
N PHE A 28 2.24 3.59 -6.01
CA PHE A 28 3.64 3.73 -6.41
C PHE A 28 4.45 2.46 -6.10
N ASP A 29 5.51 2.23 -6.86
CA ASP A 29 6.52 1.18 -6.63
C ASP A 29 7.86 1.68 -7.21
N GLU A 30 8.82 1.98 -6.35
CA GLU A 30 10.15 2.44 -6.76
C GLU A 30 11.25 1.94 -5.83
N VAL A 31 12.51 2.08 -6.26
CA VAL A 31 13.67 1.92 -5.39
C VAL A 31 14.21 3.31 -5.03
N TYR A 32 14.12 3.68 -3.76
CA TYR A 32 14.65 4.94 -3.21
C TYR A 32 15.80 4.65 -2.26
N LYS A 33 16.98 5.21 -2.53
CA LYS A 33 18.22 4.99 -1.75
C LYS A 33 18.52 3.50 -1.49
N GLY A 34 18.27 2.65 -2.49
CA GLY A 34 18.52 1.20 -2.41
C GLY A 34 17.45 0.40 -1.65
N ARG A 35 16.34 1.02 -1.24
CA ARG A 35 15.21 0.39 -0.54
C ARG A 35 14.00 0.37 -1.48
N ARG A 36 13.29 -0.76 -1.59
CA ARG A 36 12.06 -0.81 -2.36
C ARG A 36 10.95 -0.18 -1.53
N ILE A 37 10.26 0.81 -2.07
CA ILE A 37 9.09 1.43 -1.43
C ILE A 37 7.86 1.26 -2.31
N GLN A 38 6.74 0.95 -1.69
CA GLN A 38 5.48 0.70 -2.40
C GLN A 38 4.33 1.39 -1.67
N GLY A 39 3.33 1.81 -2.44
CA GLY A 39 2.09 2.35 -1.91
C GLY A 39 0.90 1.91 -2.75
N ARG A 40 -0.20 1.56 -2.09
CA ARG A 40 -1.45 1.17 -2.76
C ARG A 40 -2.66 1.41 -1.87
N PRO A 41 -3.86 1.61 -2.44
CA PRO A 41 -5.09 1.54 -1.68
C PRO A 41 -5.18 0.24 -0.87
N ALA A 42 -5.60 0.34 0.38
CA ALA A 42 -5.75 -0.82 1.25
C ALA A 42 -6.94 -1.68 0.78
N SER A 43 -6.75 -3.00 0.70
CA SER A 43 -7.85 -3.92 0.42
C SER A 43 -8.85 -3.90 1.58
N ARG A 44 -10.14 -3.73 1.27
CA ARG A 44 -11.24 -3.79 2.26
C ARG A 44 -11.15 -5.11 3.03
N GLY A 45 -10.73 -5.06 4.30
CA GLY A 45 -10.68 -6.24 5.17
C GLY A 45 -9.63 -6.21 6.29
N GLY A 46 -8.62 -5.35 6.21
CA GLY A 46 -7.66 -5.15 7.30
C GLY A 46 -8.15 -4.08 8.27
N HIS A 47 -8.37 -4.44 9.53
CA HIS A 47 -8.71 -3.52 10.63
C HIS A 47 -7.49 -2.68 11.07
N HIS A 48 -6.83 -2.03 10.12
CA HIS A 48 -5.75 -1.09 10.42
C HIS A 48 -6.33 0.31 10.40
N HIS A 49 -6.05 1.11 11.43
CA HIS A 49 -6.45 2.52 11.53
C HIS A 49 -5.83 3.44 10.45
N GLY A 50 -5.23 2.88 9.40
CA GLY A 50 -4.68 3.61 8.27
C GLY A 50 -5.73 3.77 7.17
N MET A 51 -6.41 4.92 7.15
CA MET A 51 -6.85 5.76 6.00
C MET A 51 -7.30 5.12 4.65
N GLY A 52 -7.37 3.81 4.49
CA GLY A 52 -7.51 3.15 3.20
C GLY A 52 -6.24 3.14 2.33
N TYR A 53 -5.03 3.35 2.87
CA TYR A 53 -3.78 3.32 2.09
C TYR A 53 -2.65 2.57 2.81
N THR A 54 -2.03 1.61 2.12
CA THR A 54 -0.91 0.80 2.62
C THR A 54 0.39 1.31 2.03
N VAL A 55 1.41 1.50 2.86
CA VAL A 55 2.80 1.78 2.45
C VAL A 55 3.71 0.64 2.91
N LEU A 56 4.62 0.20 2.04
CA LEU A 56 5.62 -0.82 2.34
C LEU A 56 7.04 -0.31 2.13
N VAL A 57 7.97 -0.75 2.98
CA VAL A 57 9.42 -0.60 2.82
C VAL A 57 10.04 -2.01 2.85
N ASP A 58 10.63 -2.43 1.73
CA ASP A 58 11.11 -3.80 1.47
C ASP A 58 10.09 -4.90 1.81
N GLY A 59 8.83 -4.63 1.51
CA GLY A 59 7.72 -5.57 1.78
C GLY A 59 7.24 -5.59 3.24
N VAL A 60 7.81 -4.76 4.12
CA VAL A 60 7.30 -4.57 5.49
C VAL A 60 6.37 -3.37 5.52
N GLU A 61 5.17 -3.53 6.09
CA GLU A 61 4.21 -2.45 6.22
C GLU A 61 4.74 -1.34 7.13
N LEU A 62 4.75 -0.12 6.60
CA LEU A 62 4.98 1.11 7.34
C LEU A 62 3.64 1.69 7.74
N HIS A 63 3.40 1.80 9.05
CA HIS A 63 2.19 2.45 9.55
C HIS A 63 2.23 3.95 9.19
N VAL A 64 1.27 4.38 8.35
CA VAL A 64 1.09 5.76 7.91
C VAL A 64 -0.29 6.27 8.31
N MET A 65 -0.37 7.59 8.48
CA MET A 65 -1.60 8.29 8.80
C MET A 65 -1.70 9.56 7.97
N GLN A 66 -2.90 9.82 7.46
CA GLN A 66 -3.26 11.06 6.81
C GLN A 66 -3.88 11.99 7.86
N ASN A 67 -3.38 13.21 7.92
CA ASN A 67 -3.93 14.28 8.75
C ASN A 67 -5.18 14.88 8.09
N ALA A 68 -5.95 15.65 8.86
CA ALA A 68 -7.17 16.31 8.37
C ALA A 68 -6.91 17.33 7.23
N ASP A 69 -5.70 17.89 7.17
CA ASP A 69 -5.25 18.77 6.09
C ASP A 69 -4.68 18.02 4.87
N SER A 70 -4.89 16.69 4.81
CA SER A 70 -4.39 15.79 3.77
C SER A 70 -2.88 15.58 3.72
N THR A 71 -2.10 16.14 4.65
CA THR A 71 -0.69 15.77 4.83
C THR A 71 -0.57 14.37 5.43
N TRP A 72 0.62 13.78 5.35
CA TRP A 72 0.91 12.42 5.75
C TRP A 72 2.04 12.38 6.77
N ILE A 73 1.92 11.47 7.72
CA ILE A 73 2.95 11.13 8.70
C ILE A 73 3.11 9.61 8.76
N SER A 74 4.24 9.16 9.31
CA SER A 74 4.50 7.74 9.54
C SER A 74 4.86 7.49 11.00
N VAL A 75 4.82 6.23 11.45
CA VAL A 75 5.26 5.88 12.81
C VAL A 75 6.74 6.22 13.06
N VAL A 76 7.57 6.25 12.01
CA VAL A 76 9.00 6.59 12.13
C VAL A 76 9.27 8.08 12.02
N SER A 77 8.35 8.86 11.44
CA SER A 77 8.44 10.31 11.32
C SER A 77 7.06 10.92 11.56
N HIS A 78 6.67 10.95 12.83
CA HIS A 78 5.29 11.20 13.25
C HIS A 78 4.94 12.69 13.37
N TYR A 79 5.93 13.53 13.65
CA TYR A 79 5.75 14.96 13.93
C TYR A 79 6.24 15.84 12.78
N ALA A 80 6.51 15.26 11.61
CA ALA A 80 6.98 15.96 10.42
C ALA A 80 6.06 15.66 9.22
N PRO A 81 4.95 16.42 9.07
CA PRO A 81 4.00 16.19 7.98
C PRO A 81 4.63 16.41 6.60
N VAL A 82 4.28 15.54 5.66
CA VAL A 82 4.72 15.59 4.25
C VAL A 82 3.51 15.51 3.30
N PRO A 83 3.61 16.00 2.05
CA PRO A 83 2.42 16.21 1.22
C PRO A 83 1.78 14.92 0.67
N THR A 84 2.48 13.80 0.64
CA THR A 84 2.00 12.55 0.01
C THR A 84 2.45 11.31 0.78
N PRO A 85 1.77 10.14 0.62
CA PRO A 85 2.25 8.89 1.22
C PRO A 85 3.58 8.42 0.61
N HIS A 86 3.85 8.79 -0.66
CA HIS A 86 5.14 8.55 -1.30
C HIS A 86 6.27 9.35 -0.63
N ALA A 87 6.02 10.62 -0.30
CA ALA A 87 6.95 11.43 0.48
C ALA A 87 7.15 10.87 1.90
N ALA A 88 6.10 10.32 2.51
CA ALA A 88 6.21 9.66 3.82
C ALA A 88 7.07 8.40 3.76
N ALA A 89 6.97 7.61 2.68
CA ALA A 89 7.84 6.46 2.45
C ALA A 89 9.31 6.85 2.26
N ARG A 90 9.59 7.93 1.50
CA ARG A 90 10.95 8.46 1.34
C ARG A 90 11.52 8.99 2.65
N ALA A 91 10.73 9.76 3.41
CA ALA A 91 11.11 10.25 4.73
C ALA A 91 11.42 9.08 5.68
N ALA A 92 10.63 8.01 5.65
CA ALA A 92 10.91 6.82 6.44
C ALA A 92 12.23 6.13 6.04
N VAL A 93 12.54 6.04 4.75
CA VAL A 93 13.83 5.51 4.29
C VAL A 93 14.99 6.39 4.76
N ASP A 94 14.80 7.71 4.73
CA ASP A 94 15.81 8.67 5.19
C ASP A 94 16.08 8.53 6.70
N GLU A 95 15.03 8.41 7.51
CA GLU A 95 15.13 8.20 8.97
C GLU A 95 15.69 6.83 9.34
N LEU A 96 15.40 5.78 8.56
CA LEU A 96 15.89 4.43 8.85
C LEU A 96 17.40 4.29 8.64
N GLN A 97 18.03 5.10 7.79
CA GLN A 97 19.49 5.08 7.56
C GLN A 97 20.08 3.68 7.29
N GLY A 98 19.31 2.82 6.61
CA GLY A 98 19.70 1.43 6.30
C GLY A 98 19.22 0.39 7.32
N ALA A 99 18.63 0.80 8.45
CA ALA A 99 17.98 -0.11 9.38
C ALA A 99 16.76 -0.80 8.76
N ARG A 100 16.48 -2.01 9.25
CA ARG A 100 15.30 -2.80 8.86
C ARG A 100 14.07 -2.31 9.62
N LEU A 101 12.99 -2.04 8.90
CA LEU A 101 11.68 -1.79 9.50
C LEU A 101 11.15 -3.08 10.13
N ILE A 102 10.61 -2.98 11.35
CA ILE A 102 9.95 -4.11 12.03
C ILE A 102 8.44 -3.94 11.89
N PRO A 103 7.67 -5.00 11.59
CA PRO A 103 6.22 -4.94 11.52
C PRO A 103 5.62 -4.39 12.81
N MET A 104 4.66 -3.46 12.71
CA MET A 104 3.94 -2.99 13.88
C MET A 104 3.10 -4.14 14.46
N PRO A 105 3.16 -4.41 15.77
CA PRO A 105 2.34 -5.44 16.38
C PRO A 105 0.86 -5.17 16.13
N MET A 106 0.12 -6.21 15.76
CA MET A 106 -1.34 -6.14 15.78
C MET A 106 -1.77 -6.01 17.24
N PRO A 107 -2.69 -5.08 17.59
CA PRO A 107 -3.27 -5.08 18.92
C PRO A 107 -3.94 -6.44 19.16
N MET A 108 -3.64 -7.05 20.31
CA MET A 108 -4.29 -8.30 20.72
C MET A 108 -5.81 -8.05 20.83
N PRO A 109 -6.67 -9.02 20.45
CA PRO A 109 -8.11 -8.85 20.61
C PRO A 109 -8.42 -8.59 22.09
N ALA A 110 -9.26 -7.58 22.35
CA ALA A 110 -9.80 -7.36 23.68
C ALA A 110 -10.58 -8.60 24.13
N ASN A 111 -10.26 -9.10 25.33
CA ASN A 111 -10.92 -10.24 25.97
C ASN A 111 -12.27 -9.84 26.56
#